data_AF-K1S0C3-F1
#
_entry.id   AF-K1S0C3-F1
#
_cell.length_a   1.000
_cell.length_b   1.000
_cell.length_c   1.000
_cell.angle_alpha   90.00
_cell.angle_beta   90.00
_cell.angle_gamma   90.00
#
_symmetry.space_group_name_H-M   'P 1'
#
loop_
_entity.id
_entity.type
_entity.pdbx_description
1 polymer ?
#
loop_
_entity_poly.entity_id
_entity_poly.type
_entity_poly.pdbx_seq_one_letter_code
_entity_poly.pdbx_strand_id
1 'polypeptide(L)'
;MSNPQHVKINDVIQNLDPKIFKSKNQFIIDAIQFYIDNYGKETFVIKKKKKRGLNISGQKILMTLRKKSLKQQPMRLGKRS
;
A
#
# COMPACT_ATOMS: atom_id res chain seq x y z
N MET A 1 -24.48 9.72 18.78
CA MET A 1 -23.60 9.70 19.96
C MET A 1 -22.15 9.82 19.47
N SER A 2 -21.39 10.81 19.95
CA SER A 2 -19.98 10.95 19.56
C SER A 2 -19.13 9.88 20.24
N ASN A 3 -18.24 9.24 19.48
CA ASN A 3 -17.32 8.25 20.03
C ASN A 3 -16.42 8.93 21.09
N PRO A 4 -16.38 8.44 22.35
CA PRO A 4 -15.58 9.04 23.44
C PRO A 4 -14.11 9.25 23.09
N GLN A 5 -13.54 8.36 22.27
CA GLN A 5 -12.16 8.48 21.81
C GLN A 5 -11.96 9.71 20.93
N HIS A 6 -12.90 9.98 20.01
CA HIS A 6 -12.83 11.15 19.13
C HIS A 6 -13.05 12.45 19.92
N VAL A 7 -13.93 12.43 20.93
CA VAL A 7 -14.15 13.58 21.83
C VAL A 7 -12.86 13.94 22.54
N LYS A 8 -12.18 12.94 23.14
CA LYS A 8 -10.89 13.14 23.83
C LYS A 8 -9.81 13.69 22.90
N ILE A 9 -9.67 13.13 21.69
CA ILE A 9 -8.67 13.58 20.71
C ILE A 9 -8.95 15.02 20.27
N ASN A 10 -10.21 15.34 19.99
CA ASN A 10 -10.58 16.68 19.56
C ASN A 10 -10.33 17.73 20.65
N ASP A 11 -10.63 17.42 21.91
CA ASP A 11 -10.37 18.33 23.03
C ASP A 11 -8.88 18.69 23.13
N VAL A 12 -7.99 17.70 23.07
CA VAL A 12 -6.54 17.91 23.07
C VAL A 12 -6.09 18.76 21.89
N ILE A 13 -6.57 18.45 20.66
CA ILE A 13 -6.15 19.20 19.46
C ILE A 13 -6.65 20.64 19.49
N GLN A 14 -7.86 20.90 20.00
CA GLN A 14 -8.43 22.25 20.05
C GLN A 14 -7.77 23.11 21.13
N ASN A 15 -7.45 22.50 22.28
CA ASN A 15 -6.90 23.19 23.45
C ASN A 15 -5.40 22.92 23.63
N LEU A 16 -4.65 22.80 22.53
CA LEU A 16 -3.18 22.65 22.55
C LEU A 16 -2.53 23.85 23.24
N ASP A 17 -1.62 23.58 24.18
CA ASP A 17 -0.85 24.63 24.83
C ASP A 17 0.17 25.24 23.85
N PRO A 18 0.02 26.52 23.47
CA PRO A 18 0.91 27.19 22.53
C PRO A 18 2.34 27.34 23.06
N LYS A 19 2.56 27.20 24.37
CA LYS A 19 3.91 27.20 24.97
C LYS A 19 4.68 25.92 24.67
N ILE A 20 3.96 24.81 24.45
CA ILE A 20 4.55 23.50 24.15
C ILE A 20 4.60 23.31 22.64
N PHE A 21 3.47 23.46 21.96
CA PHE A 21 3.37 23.29 20.51
C PHE A 21 2.87 24.57 19.86
N LYS A 22 3.69 25.16 18.98
CA LYS A 22 3.38 26.43 18.31
C LYS A 22 2.14 26.38 17.41
N SER A 23 1.75 25.20 16.95
CA SER A 23 0.54 25.01 16.13
C SER A 23 0.08 23.54 16.14
N LYS A 24 -1.17 23.32 15.74
CA LYS A 24 -1.73 21.97 15.49
C LYS A 24 -0.89 21.20 14.47
N ASN A 25 -0.41 21.87 13.43
CA ASN A 25 0.43 21.26 12.39
C ASN A 25 1.77 20.80 12.95
N GLN A 26 2.41 21.60 13.82
CA GLN A 26 3.66 21.21 14.48
C GLN A 26 3.46 19.96 15.33
N PHE A 27 2.38 19.92 16.13
CA PHE A 27 2.05 18.75 16.94
C PHE A 27 1.86 17.49 16.08
N ILE A 28 1.16 17.60 14.94
CA ILE A 28 0.95 16.48 14.02
C ILE A 28 2.28 16.00 13.41
N ILE A 29 3.16 16.93 13.01
CA ILE A 29 4.48 16.59 12.46
C ILE A 29 5.32 15.85 13.50
N ASP A 30 5.38 16.38 14.73
CA ASP A 30 6.17 15.79 15.82
C ASP A 30 5.65 14.40 16.19
N ALA A 31 4.32 14.22 16.26
CA ALA A 31 3.71 12.92 16.53
C ALA A 31 4.04 11.91 15.43
N ILE A 32 3.91 12.30 14.15
CA ILE A 32 4.26 11.43 13.02
C ILE A 32 5.75 11.07 13.04
N GLN A 33 6.62 12.05 13.32
CA GLN A 33 8.05 11.83 13.41
C GLN A 33 8.40 10.81 14.51
N PHE A 34 7.80 10.95 15.70
CA PHE A 34 7.94 9.97 16.78
C PHE A 34 7.56 8.55 16.32
N TYR A 35 6.44 8.37 15.61
CA TYR A 35 6.07 7.06 15.10
C TYR A 35 7.04 6.53 14.03
N ILE A 36 7.52 7.40 13.13
CA ILE A 36 8.51 7.02 12.13
C ILE A 36 9.84 6.58 12.79
N ASP A 37 10.30 7.31 13.80
CA ASP A 37 11.57 7.04 14.47
C ASP A 37 11.53 5.73 15.28
N ASN A 38 10.37 5.38 15.84
CA ASN A 38 10.21 4.17 16.66
C ASN A 38 9.86 2.90 15.84
N TYR A 39 9.10 3.03 14.75
CA TYR A 39 8.55 1.88 14.01
C TYR A 39 8.99 1.79 12.55
N GLY A 40 9.72 2.78 12.06
CA GLY A 40 10.14 2.86 10.66
C GLY A 40 9.02 3.38 9.74
N LYS A 41 9.41 4.16 8.73
CA LYS A 41 8.48 4.76 7.76
C LYS A 41 7.67 3.70 7.01
N GLU A 42 8.30 2.58 6.67
CA GLU A 42 7.73 1.48 5.90
C GLU A 42 6.53 0.81 6.57
N THR A 43 6.39 0.94 7.89
CA THR A 43 5.24 0.44 8.65
C THR A 43 3.96 1.22 8.32
N PHE A 44 4.10 2.50 7.97
CA PHE A 44 2.96 3.41 7.73
C PHE A 44 2.75 3.76 6.26
N VAL A 45 3.66 3.37 5.36
CA VAL A 45 3.53 3.63 3.92
C VAL A 45 3.27 2.35 3.13
N ILE A 46 2.22 2.36 2.31
CA ILE A 46 1.96 1.27 1.36
C ILE A 46 3.07 1.30 0.30
N LYS A 47 3.93 0.27 0.29
CA LYS A 47 4.88 0.06 -0.80
C LYS A 47 4.08 -0.15 -2.09
N LYS A 48 4.07 0.84 -2.98
CA LYS A 48 3.65 0.61 -4.37
C LYS A 48 4.54 -0.50 -4.91
N LYS A 49 3.97 -1.68 -5.19
CA LYS A 49 4.64 -2.71 -5.98
C LYS A 49 5.03 -2.03 -7.29
N LYS A 50 6.32 -1.73 -7.48
CA LYS A 50 6.86 -1.48 -8.82
C LYS A 50 6.46 -2.72 -9.61
N LYS A 51 5.52 -2.59 -10.54
CA LYS A 51 5.34 -3.59 -11.60
C LYS A 51 6.70 -3.64 -12.28
N ARG A 52 7.54 -4.60 -11.90
CA ARG A 52 8.74 -4.93 -12.65
C ARG A 52 8.20 -5.41 -13.99
N GLY A 53 8.13 -4.51 -14.97
CA GLY A 53 7.92 -4.90 -16.35
C GLY A 53 8.97 -5.97 -16.63
N LEU A 54 8.54 -7.17 -16.98
CA LEU A 54 9.47 -8.22 -17.37
C LEU A 54 10.36 -7.63 -18.47
N ASN A 55 11.68 -7.69 -18.27
CA ASN A 55 12.61 -7.36 -19.33
C ASN A 55 12.35 -8.26 -20.54
N ILE A 56 12.88 -7.89 -21.71
CA ILE A 56 12.63 -8.58 -22.98
C ILE A 56 12.89 -10.10 -22.87
N SER A 57 13.92 -10.48 -22.10
CA SER A 57 14.23 -11.89 -21.78
C SER A 57 13.09 -12.59 -21.01
N GLY A 58 12.60 -11.98 -19.93
CA GLY A 58 11.48 -12.52 -19.15
C GLY A 58 10.18 -12.66 -19.95
N GLN A 59 9.90 -11.73 -20.87
CA GLN A 59 8.74 -11.82 -21.76
C GLN A 59 8.90 -12.98 -22.76
N LYS A 60 10.10 -13.19 -23.30
CA LYS A 60 10.40 -14.28 -24.24
C LYS A 60 10.23 -15.66 -23.58
N ILE A 61 10.66 -15.79 -22.33
CA ILE A 61 10.48 -17.02 -21.55
C ILE A 61 8.98 -17.30 -21.32
N LEU A 62 8.22 -16.29 -20.89
CA LEU A 62 6.77 -16.42 -20.66
C LEU A 62 6.00 -16.81 -21.93
N MET A 63 6.33 -16.19 -23.07
CA MET A 63 5.78 -16.53 -24.39
C MET A 63 6.06 -17.99 -24.76
N THR A 64 7.26 -18.48 -24.47
CA THR A 64 7.67 -19.86 -24.76
C THR A 64 6.88 -20.86 -23.90
N LEU A 65 6.74 -20.58 -22.61
CA LEU A 65 5.95 -21.40 -21.69
C LEU A 65 4.47 -21.43 -22.08
N ARG A 66 3.88 -20.29 -22.46
CA ARG A 66 2.50 -20.22 -22.95
C ARG A 66 2.28 -21.05 -24.21
N LYS A 67 3.21 -20.99 -25.18
CA LYS A 67 3.15 -21.82 -26.39
C LYS A 67 3.21 -23.31 -26.08
N LYS A 68 4.05 -23.73 -25.12
CA LYS A 68 4.12 -25.14 -24.70
C LYS A 68 2.82 -25.61 -24.04
N SER A 69 2.22 -24.80 -23.17
CA SER A 69 0.94 -25.12 -22.53
C SER A 69 -0.22 -25.26 -23.54
N LEU A 70 -0.29 -24.39 -24.55
CA LEU A 70 -1.31 -24.48 -25.60
C LEU A 70 -1.16 -25.73 -26.48
N LYS A 71 0.08 -26.18 -26.73
CA LYS A 71 0.33 -27.42 -27.49
C LYS A 71 -0.02 -28.69 -26.73
N GLN A 72 -0.09 -28.63 -25.39
CA GLN A 72 -0.46 -29.78 -24.55
C GLN A 72 -1.97 -29.88 -24.29
N GLN A 73 -2.76 -28.90 -24.74
CA GLN A 73 -4.22 -28.99 -24.67
C GLN A 73 -4.71 -29.98 -25.75
N PRO A 74 -5.43 -31.07 -25.39
CA PRO A 74 -6.00 -31.96 -26.39
C PRO A 74 -6.99 -31.19 -27.26
N MET A 75 -6.85 -31.31 -28.58
CA MET A 75 -7.76 -30.70 -29.55
C MET A 75 -9.16 -31.23 -29.27
N ARG A 76 -10.07 -30.42 -28.71
CA ARG A 76 -11.48 -30.78 -28.63
C ARG A 76 -12.00 -30.81 -30.06
N LEU A 77 -12.01 -31.99 -30.69
CA LEU A 77 -12.72 -32.19 -31.95
C LEU A 77 -14.18 -31.80 -31.69
N GLY A 78 -14.59 -30.67 -32.27
CA GLY A 78 -15.98 -30.27 -32.29
C GLY A 78 -16.78 -31.39 -32.94
N LYS A 79 -17.73 -31.95 -32.19
CA LYS A 79 -18.74 -32.83 -32.77
C LYS A 79 -19.49 -31.99 -33.81
N ARG A 80 -19.27 -32.28 -35.09
CA ARG A 80 -20.15 -31.79 -36.16
C ARG A 80 -21.47 -32.54 -35.99
N SER A 81 -22.49 -31.81 -35.54
CA SER A 81 -23.89 -32.21 -35.69
C SER A 81 -24.30 -32.17 -37.16
#